data_AF-A0A0S7ESI5-F1
#
_entry.id   AF-A0A0S7ESI5-F1
#
_cell.length_a   1.000
_cell.length_b   1.000
_cell.length_c   1.000
_cell.angle_alpha   90.00
_cell.angle_beta   90.00
_cell.angle_gamma   90.00
#
_symmetry.space_group_name_H-M   'P 1'
#
loop_
_entity.id
_entity.type
_entity.pdbx_description
1 polymer ?
#
loop_
_entity_poly.entity_id
_entity_poly.type
_entity_poly.pdbx_seq_one_letter_code
_entity_poly.pdbx_strand_id
1 'polypeptide(L)'
;SLVLDGAAPMKHCCKGFCIDVLKRLAKIVGFTYDLYLVTNGRHGKNIDGEWNGMVGEVVSNRADMAIGSLTINEERSEVVEFSVPFVETGISVMVSRSNGTVSPSAFLEPYSPAVWVMMFVMCLSVVAVTVFIFEFFSPVGYNRSLQSAKKT
;
A
#
# COMPACT_ATOMS: atom_id res chain seq x y z
N SER A 1 -14.95 26.51 -26.79
CA SER A 1 -16.40 26.39 -26.97
C SER A 1 -17.07 26.97 -25.75
N LEU A 2 -17.86 28.03 -25.92
CA LEU A 2 -18.60 28.70 -24.86
C LEU A 2 -19.65 27.74 -24.28
N VAL A 3 -19.55 27.44 -22.98
CA VAL A 3 -20.70 27.00 -22.19
C VAL A 3 -21.08 28.18 -21.31
N LEU A 4 -21.99 28.98 -21.83
CA LEU A 4 -22.84 29.88 -21.05
C LEU A 4 -23.90 29.00 -20.37
N ASP A 5 -23.66 28.61 -19.13
CA ASP A 5 -24.72 28.19 -18.23
C ASP A 5 -24.64 29.06 -16.97
N GLY A 6 -25.75 29.75 -16.69
CA GLY A 6 -25.95 30.67 -15.58
C GLY A 6 -25.98 29.98 -14.22
N ALA A 7 -24.94 29.23 -13.87
CA ALA A 7 -24.72 28.78 -12.50
C ALA A 7 -24.04 29.92 -11.73
N ALA A 8 -24.72 30.46 -10.73
CA ALA A 8 -24.07 31.31 -9.74
C ALA A 8 -22.79 30.60 -9.25
N PRO A 9 -21.65 31.31 -9.09
CA PRO A 9 -20.40 30.68 -8.68
C PRO A 9 -20.64 29.90 -7.38
N MET A 10 -20.54 28.58 -7.46
CA MET A 10 -20.81 27.70 -6.34
C MET A 10 -19.75 28.00 -5.28
N LYS A 11 -20.18 28.63 -4.18
CA LYS A 11 -19.26 29.02 -3.11
C LYS A 11 -18.87 27.77 -2.33
N HIS A 12 -17.61 27.39 -2.45
CA HIS A 12 -17.04 26.29 -1.68
C HIS A 12 -16.24 26.84 -0.49
N CYS A 13 -16.41 26.22 0.69
CA CYS A 13 -15.59 26.53 1.85
C CYS A 13 -14.26 25.77 1.76
N CYS A 14 -13.16 26.48 1.51
CA CYS A 14 -11.82 25.91 1.47
C CYS A 14 -11.16 25.98 2.85
N LYS A 15 -10.60 24.87 3.34
CA LYS A 15 -9.83 24.80 4.59
C LYS A 15 -8.65 23.86 4.41
N GLY A 16 -7.51 24.20 5.01
CA GLY A 16 -6.31 23.37 4.98
C GLY A 16 -5.06 24.19 5.28
N PHE A 17 -3.91 23.53 5.30
CA PHE A 17 -2.63 24.14 5.66
C PHE A 17 -2.31 25.40 4.82
N CYS A 18 -2.40 25.32 3.49
CA CYS A 18 -2.14 26.46 2.61
C CYS A 18 -3.12 27.63 2.86
N ILE A 19 -4.37 27.34 3.22
CA ILE A 19 -5.38 28.37 3.49
C ILE A 19 -5.07 29.10 4.81
N ASP A 20 -4.62 28.36 5.83
CA ASP A 20 -4.22 28.93 7.12
C ASP A 20 -2.98 29.81 6.96
N VAL A 21 -2.01 29.40 6.12
CA VAL A 21 -0.84 30.21 5.75
C VAL A 21 -1.28 31.49 5.04
N LEU A 22 -2.14 31.41 4.02
CA LEU A 22 -2.66 32.58 3.30
C LEU A 22 -3.37 33.56 4.24
N LYS A 23 -4.22 33.05 5.13
CA LYS A 23 -4.95 33.87 6.11
C LYS A 23 -4.00 34.57 7.08
N ARG A 24 -2.93 33.90 7.50
CA ARG A 24 -1.90 34.48 8.37
C ARG A 24 -1.09 35.54 7.63
N LEU A 25 -0.72 35.28 6.38
CA LEU A 25 0.01 36.21 5.51
C LEU A 25 -0.81 37.48 5.27
N ALA A 26 -2.09 37.32 4.90
CA ALA A 26 -3.04 38.42 4.70
C ALA A 26 -3.16 39.33 5.93
N LYS A 27 -3.17 38.74 7.13
CA LYS A 27 -3.21 39.51 8.39
C LYS A 27 -1.92 40.27 8.69
N ILE A 28 -0.76 39.73 8.33
CA ILE A 28 0.55 40.35 8.60
C ILE A 28 0.82 41.47 7.62
N VAL A 29 0.58 41.22 6.33
CA VAL A 29 0.86 42.17 5.24
C VAL A 29 -0.28 43.19 5.08
N GLY A 30 -1.51 42.81 5.42
CA GLY A 30 -2.68 43.69 5.38
C GLY A 30 -3.38 43.74 4.02
N PHE A 31 -3.51 42.61 3.33
CA PHE A 31 -4.26 42.51 2.06
C PHE A 31 -5.55 41.69 2.21
N THR A 32 -6.52 41.97 1.33
CA THR A 32 -7.72 41.15 1.13
C THR A 32 -7.52 40.25 -0.07
N TYR A 33 -8.16 39.09 -0.10
CA TYR A 33 -8.03 38.13 -1.18
C TYR A 33 -9.37 37.49 -1.53
N ASP A 34 -9.55 37.20 -2.82
CA ASP A 34 -10.62 36.35 -3.33
C ASP A 34 -10.02 35.02 -3.77
N LEU A 35 -10.51 33.93 -3.19
CA LEU A 35 -10.00 32.59 -3.45
C LEU A 35 -10.89 31.86 -4.44
N TYR A 36 -10.29 31.28 -5.47
CA TYR A 36 -10.95 30.37 -6.40
C TYR A 36 -10.06 29.17 -6.72
N LEU A 37 -10.67 28.04 -7.09
CA LEU A 37 -9.94 26.87 -7.59
C LEU A 37 -9.67 27.02 -9.09
N VAL A 38 -8.48 26.62 -9.52
CA VAL A 38 -8.14 26.54 -10.93
C VAL A 38 -9.09 25.59 -11.65
N THR A 39 -9.66 26.06 -12.77
CA THR A 39 -10.69 25.36 -13.56
C THR A 39 -10.25 23.97 -14.03
N ASN A 40 -8.96 23.81 -14.31
CA ASN A 40 -8.39 22.57 -14.86
C ASN A 40 -7.84 21.60 -13.80
N GLY A 41 -7.80 21.97 -12.51
CA GLY A 41 -7.20 21.17 -11.43
C GLY A 41 -5.71 20.83 -11.59
N ARG A 42 -4.98 21.51 -12.49
CA ARG A 42 -3.58 21.24 -12.82
C ARG A 42 -2.64 22.24 -12.16
N HIS A 43 -1.44 21.79 -11.79
CA HIS A 43 -0.41 22.64 -11.19
C HIS A 43 0.22 23.60 -12.20
N GLY A 44 0.48 23.11 -13.41
CA GLY A 44 0.97 23.90 -14.53
C GLY A 44 2.10 23.20 -15.26
N LYS A 45 1.92 23.06 -16.56
CA LYS A 45 2.88 22.49 -17.51
C LYS A 45 2.80 23.32 -18.79
N ASN A 46 3.95 23.55 -19.41
CA ASN A 46 4.00 24.11 -20.74
C ASN A 46 3.55 23.07 -21.77
N ILE A 47 2.51 23.39 -22.54
CA ILE A 47 2.03 22.59 -23.66
C ILE A 47 2.06 23.51 -24.88
N ASP A 48 2.90 23.17 -25.85
CA ASP A 48 3.01 23.88 -27.14
C ASP A 48 3.23 25.40 -27.02
N GLY A 49 3.95 25.84 -25.98
CA GLY A 49 4.27 27.25 -25.71
C GLY A 49 3.27 27.96 -24.80
N GLU A 50 2.15 27.32 -24.44
CA GLU A 50 1.17 27.87 -23.50
C GLU A 50 1.24 27.18 -22.14
N TRP A 51 1.24 28.00 -21.07
CA TRP A 51 1.17 27.52 -19.70
C TRP A 51 -0.27 27.26 -19.29
N ASN A 52 -0.52 26.07 -18.73
CA ASN A 52 -1.82 25.72 -18.15
C ASN A 52 -1.80 25.73 -16.61
N GLY A 53 -2.96 25.44 -16.00
CA GLY A 53 -3.08 25.23 -14.56
C GLY A 53 -2.83 26.50 -13.74
N MET A 54 -2.33 26.34 -12.52
CA MET A 54 -2.03 27.46 -11.61
C MET A 54 -0.99 28.42 -12.19
N VAL A 55 0.09 27.90 -12.78
CA VAL A 55 1.11 28.73 -13.44
C VAL A 55 0.50 29.52 -14.61
N GLY A 56 -0.32 28.87 -15.45
CA GLY A 56 -0.96 29.53 -16.59
C GLY A 56 -1.89 30.69 -16.23
N GLU A 57 -2.64 30.58 -15.13
CA GLU A 57 -3.51 31.66 -14.66
C GLU A 57 -2.72 32.87 -14.18
N VAL A 58 -1.57 32.67 -13.53
CA VAL A 58 -0.66 33.76 -13.11
C VAL A 58 -0.01 34.41 -14.32
N VAL A 59 0.54 33.62 -15.26
CA VAL A 59 1.15 34.13 -16.50
C VAL A 59 0.14 34.90 -17.36
N SER A 60 -1.12 34.49 -17.36
CA SER A 60 -2.21 35.16 -18.09
C SER A 60 -2.82 36.36 -17.33
N ASN A 61 -2.25 36.77 -16.19
CA ASN A 61 -2.76 37.83 -15.31
C ASN A 61 -4.23 37.64 -14.89
N ARG A 62 -4.67 36.39 -14.73
CA ARG A 62 -5.99 36.06 -14.16
C ARG A 62 -5.94 35.92 -12.64
N ALA A 63 -4.76 35.62 -12.10
CA ALA A 63 -4.47 35.60 -10.68
C ALA A 63 -3.18 36.35 -10.39
N ASP A 64 -3.16 37.16 -9.32
CA ASP A 64 -1.95 37.85 -8.87
C ASP A 64 -1.01 36.93 -8.07
N MET A 65 -1.56 35.88 -7.47
CA MET A 65 -0.81 34.93 -6.64
C MET A 65 -1.44 33.54 -6.73
N ALA A 66 -0.59 32.51 -6.80
CA ALA A 66 -0.97 31.12 -6.64
C ALA A 66 -0.37 30.54 -5.36
N ILE A 67 -1.19 29.85 -4.57
CA ILE A 67 -0.74 29.14 -3.36
C ILE A 67 -1.22 27.68 -3.41
N GLY A 68 -0.32 26.74 -3.12
CA GLY A 68 -0.63 25.32 -3.18
C GLY A 68 0.60 24.45 -3.05
N SER A 69 0.43 23.14 -3.28
CA SER A 69 1.53 22.18 -3.36
C SER A 69 2.24 22.27 -4.72
N LEU A 70 2.85 23.43 -5.01
CA LEU A 70 3.53 23.68 -6.28
C LEU A 70 5.04 23.50 -6.11
N THR A 71 5.61 22.56 -6.86
CA THR A 71 7.06 22.33 -6.90
C THR A 71 7.76 23.45 -7.69
N ILE A 72 8.81 24.02 -7.09
CA ILE A 72 9.72 24.96 -7.74
C ILE A 72 10.57 24.17 -8.74
N ASN A 73 10.51 24.57 -10.02
CA ASN A 73 11.29 24.01 -11.11
C ASN A 73 11.91 25.16 -11.92
N GLU A 74 13.01 24.89 -12.63
CA GLU A 74 13.71 25.87 -13.47
C GLU A 74 12.77 26.42 -14.56
N GLU A 75 12.15 25.54 -15.35
CA GLU A 75 11.20 25.91 -16.42
C GLU A 75 10.05 26.81 -15.92
N ARG A 76 9.59 26.58 -14.69
CA ARG A 76 8.52 27.40 -14.09
C ARG A 76 9.06 28.74 -13.58
N SER A 77 10.30 28.76 -13.08
CA SER A 77 10.92 29.96 -12.51
C SER A 77 11.34 30.98 -13.58
N GLU A 78 11.41 30.54 -14.84
CA GLU A 78 11.63 31.44 -15.99
C GLU A 78 10.42 32.32 -16.30
N VAL A 79 9.21 31.89 -15.93
CA VAL A 79 7.95 32.58 -16.27
C VAL A 79 7.20 33.15 -15.08
N VAL A 80 7.45 32.65 -13.87
CA VAL A 80 6.87 33.17 -12.62
C VAL A 80 7.93 33.26 -11.52
N GLU A 81 7.75 34.21 -10.61
CA GLU A 81 8.62 34.37 -9.45
C GLU A 81 8.09 33.54 -8.26
N PHE A 82 8.97 32.76 -7.64
CA PHE A 82 8.66 31.95 -6.46
C PHE A 82 9.15 32.63 -5.17
N SER A 83 8.38 32.49 -4.09
CA SER A 83 8.85 32.81 -2.75
C SER A 83 9.80 31.73 -2.21
N VAL A 84 10.39 32.00 -1.04
CA VAL A 84 11.10 30.97 -0.26
C VAL A 84 10.14 29.81 0.03
N PRO A 85 10.55 28.54 -0.16
CA PRO A 85 9.69 27.39 0.12
C PRO A 85 9.37 27.29 1.61
N PHE A 86 8.10 27.04 1.94
CA PHE A 86 7.62 26.90 3.33
C PHE A 86 7.53 25.43 3.81
N VAL A 87 7.65 24.47 2.89
CA VAL A 87 7.83 23.04 3.19
C VAL A 87 8.91 22.48 2.26
N GLU A 88 9.88 21.78 2.83
CA GLU A 88 10.84 20.99 2.06
C GLU A 88 10.20 19.65 1.68
N THR A 89 10.01 19.42 0.37
CA THR A 89 9.51 18.15 -0.15
C THR A 89 10.53 17.54 -1.10
N GLY A 90 10.84 16.25 -0.92
CA GLY A 90 11.74 15.49 -1.79
C GLY A 90 11.04 14.34 -2.51
N ILE A 91 11.68 13.79 -3.54
CA ILE A 91 11.21 12.58 -4.22
C ILE A 91 11.49 11.39 -3.31
N SER A 92 10.47 10.59 -3.00
CA SER A 92 10.61 9.38 -2.21
C SER A 92 9.76 8.25 -2.79
N VAL A 93 10.26 7.01 -2.67
CA VAL A 93 9.55 5.81 -3.10
C VAL A 93 8.89 5.17 -1.90
N MET A 94 7.56 5.03 -1.95
CA MET A 94 6.79 4.35 -0.91
C MET A 94 6.56 2.89 -1.32
N VAL A 95 6.99 1.96 -0.48
CA VAL A 95 6.73 0.51 -0.64
C VAL A 95 5.97 -0.03 0.56
N SER A 96 5.04 -0.94 0.32
CA SER A 96 4.41 -1.69 1.41
C SER A 96 5.43 -2.63 2.02
N ARG A 97 5.51 -2.65 3.35
CA ARG A 97 6.32 -3.64 4.05
C ARG A 97 5.57 -4.97 4.01
N SER A 98 6.15 -6.01 3.41
CA SER A 98 5.65 -7.36 3.64
C SER A 98 6.07 -7.78 5.05
N ASN A 99 5.10 -8.19 5.87
CA ASN A 99 5.39 -8.74 7.19
C ASN A 99 6.05 -10.12 6.98
N GLY A 100 7.38 -10.13 6.93
CA GLY A 100 8.20 -11.34 6.88
C GLY A 100 8.21 -12.11 8.20
N THR A 101 7.03 -12.37 8.78
CA THR A 101 6.91 -13.37 9.83
C THR A 101 7.09 -14.71 9.16
N VAL A 102 8.27 -15.30 9.33
CA VAL A 102 8.47 -16.73 9.13
C VAL A 102 7.48 -17.45 10.05
N SER A 103 6.34 -17.87 9.48
CA SER A 103 5.38 -18.64 10.26
C SER A 103 6.11 -19.93 10.70
N PRO A 104 6.05 -20.33 11.98
CA PRO A 104 6.58 -21.62 12.41
C PRO A 104 5.98 -22.81 11.61
N SER A 105 4.83 -22.60 10.95
CA SER A 105 4.21 -23.55 10.03
C SER A 105 4.89 -23.67 8.67
N ALA A 106 5.83 -22.79 8.30
CA ALA A 106 6.58 -22.89 7.04
C ALA A 106 7.41 -24.17 6.96
N PHE A 107 7.80 -24.75 8.11
CA PHE A 107 8.43 -26.07 8.16
C PHE A 107 7.48 -27.21 7.76
N LEU A 108 6.17 -27.04 7.95
CA LEU A 108 5.14 -28.03 7.60
C LEU A 108 4.58 -27.82 6.19
N GLU A 109 4.75 -26.62 5.62
CA GLU A 109 4.36 -26.26 4.26
C GLU A 109 4.83 -27.22 3.15
N PRO A 110 6.06 -27.81 3.19
CA PRO A 110 6.46 -28.77 2.17
C PRO A 110 5.72 -30.12 2.24
N TYR A 111 5.06 -30.46 3.37
CA TYR A 111 4.37 -31.74 3.56
C TYR A 111 2.86 -31.54 3.77
N SER A 112 2.07 -31.96 2.78
CA SER A 112 0.61 -32.02 2.91
C SER A 112 0.18 -32.95 4.06
N PRO A 113 -0.94 -32.69 4.76
CA PRO A 113 -1.49 -33.59 5.78
C PRO A 113 -1.63 -35.05 5.31
N ALA A 114 -1.86 -35.26 4.00
CA ALA A 114 -1.90 -36.59 3.41
C ALA A 114 -0.56 -37.35 3.55
N VAL A 115 0.59 -36.68 3.39
CA VAL A 115 1.91 -37.32 3.51
C VAL A 115 2.16 -37.79 4.94
N TRP A 116 1.72 -37.01 5.93
CA TRP A 116 1.80 -37.40 7.35
C TRP A 116 0.98 -38.66 7.64
N VAL A 117 -0.25 -38.74 7.13
CA VAL A 117 -1.11 -39.92 7.27
C VAL A 117 -0.46 -41.14 6.60
N MET A 118 0.07 -40.97 5.40
CA MET A 118 0.76 -42.06 4.68
C MET A 118 2.01 -42.54 5.42
N MET A 119 2.80 -41.63 6.01
CA MET A 119 3.96 -42.00 6.82
C MET A 119 3.56 -42.85 8.02
N PHE A 120 2.49 -42.46 8.73
CA PHE A 120 2.00 -43.21 9.89
C PHE A 120 1.50 -44.60 9.50
N VAL A 121 0.70 -44.71 8.42
CA VAL A 121 0.19 -46.01 7.93
C VAL A 121 1.33 -46.93 7.50
N MET A 122 2.34 -46.41 6.80
CA MET A 122 3.50 -47.19 6.37
C MET A 122 4.35 -47.65 7.56
N CYS A 123 4.59 -46.78 8.55
CA CYS A 123 5.31 -47.18 9.76
C CYS A 123 4.55 -48.27 10.53
N LEU A 124 3.24 -48.13 10.70
CA LEU A 124 2.42 -49.13 11.39
C LEU A 124 2.39 -50.48 10.66
N SER A 125 2.25 -50.48 9.32
CA SER A 125 2.20 -51.71 8.54
C SER A 125 3.54 -52.46 8.58
N VAL A 126 4.67 -51.75 8.47
CA VAL A 126 6.01 -52.34 8.57
C VAL A 126 6.25 -52.94 9.94
N VAL A 127 5.90 -52.23 11.02
CA VAL A 127 6.02 -52.76 12.39
C VAL A 127 5.14 -54.00 12.57
N ALA A 128 3.89 -53.96 12.12
CA ALA A 128 2.97 -55.10 12.22
C ALA A 128 3.48 -56.34 11.48
N VAL A 129 3.96 -56.19 10.24
CA VAL A 129 4.54 -57.29 9.46
C VAL A 129 5.80 -57.83 10.12
N THR A 130 6.66 -56.93 10.60
CA THR A 130 7.91 -57.30 11.26
C THR A 130 7.64 -58.10 12.54
N VAL A 131 6.73 -57.63 13.39
CA VAL A 131 6.29 -58.36 14.60
C VAL A 131 5.66 -59.69 14.23
N PHE A 132 4.78 -59.75 13.22
CA PHE A 132 4.16 -60.99 12.77
C PHE A 132 5.19 -62.03 12.30
N ILE A 133 6.21 -61.61 11.54
CA ILE A 133 7.32 -62.49 11.12
C ILE A 133 8.10 -62.97 12.35
N PHE A 134 8.46 -62.07 13.27
CA PHE A 134 9.17 -62.43 14.49
C PHE A 134 8.36 -63.40 15.37
N GLU A 135 7.05 -63.20 15.51
CA GLU A 135 6.17 -64.11 16.26
C GLU A 135 5.98 -65.45 15.54
N PHE A 136 5.92 -65.47 14.21
CA PHE A 136 5.80 -66.70 13.42
C PHE A 136 7.04 -67.59 13.50
N PHE A 137 8.24 -66.99 13.45
CA PHE A 137 9.50 -67.72 13.53
C PHE A 137 10.03 -67.91 14.96
N SER A 138 9.47 -67.21 15.96
CA SER A 138 9.92 -67.34 17.35
C SER A 138 9.34 -68.61 18.02
N PRO A 139 10.18 -69.50 18.59
CA PRO A 139 9.76 -70.75 19.25
C PRO A 139 8.86 -70.55 20.49
N VAL A 140 8.66 -69.31 20.94
CA VAL A 140 7.91 -68.92 22.15
C VAL A 140 6.70 -68.02 21.86
N GLY A 141 6.27 -67.89 20.61
CA GLY A 141 5.15 -67.02 20.19
C GLY A 141 3.76 -67.43 20.71
N TYR A 142 2.82 -66.47 20.65
CA TYR A 142 1.45 -66.49 21.22
C TYR A 142 0.66 -67.79 20.99
N ASN A 143 0.90 -68.52 19.89
CA ASN A 143 0.19 -69.75 19.53
C ASN A 143 0.41 -70.91 20.55
N ARG A 144 1.49 -70.88 21.36
CA ARG A 144 1.71 -71.87 22.42
C ARG A 144 0.93 -71.57 23.71
N SER A 145 0.63 -70.29 23.98
CA SER A 145 -0.15 -69.88 25.16
C SER A 145 -1.61 -70.37 25.08
N LEU A 146 -2.21 -70.35 23.89
CA LEU A 146 -3.56 -70.90 23.65
C LEU A 146 -3.57 -72.43 23.73
N GLN A 147 -2.53 -73.13 23.28
CA GLN A 147 -2.42 -74.58 23.48
C GLN A 147 -2.22 -74.96 24.96
N SER A 148 -1.51 -74.14 25.73
CA SER A 148 -1.36 -74.35 27.18
C SER A 148 -2.67 -74.12 27.93
N ALA A 149 -3.45 -73.10 27.55
CA ALA A 149 -4.74 -72.78 28.15
C ALA A 149 -5.83 -73.83 27.83
N LYS A 150 -5.76 -74.49 26.67
CA LYS A 150 -6.70 -75.57 26.28
C LYS A 150 -6.40 -76.92 26.94
N LYS A 151 -5.29 -77.03 27.68
CA LYS A 151 -4.84 -78.28 28.34
C LYS A 151 -5.07 -78.27 29.86
N THR A 152 -5.76 -77.26 30.39
CA THR A 152 -6.36 -77.26 31.74
C THR A 152 -7.85 -77.47 31.60
#